data_AF-A0A0B5E1W8-F1
#
_entry.id   AF-A0A0B5E1W8-F1
#
_cell.length_a   1.000
_cell.length_b   1.000
_cell.length_c   1.000
_cell.angle_alpha   90.00
_cell.angle_beta   90.00
_cell.angle_gamma   90.00
#
_symmetry.space_group_name_H-M   'P 1'
#
loop_
_entity.id
_entity.type
_entity.pdbx_description
1 polymer ?
#
loop_
_entity_poly.entity_id
_entity_poly.type
_entity_poly.pdbx_seq_one_letter_code
_entity_poly.pdbx_strand_id
1 'polypeptide(L)'
;MTTLKVGIAGPEEMKARTLRIANGEETPKPGDPAVWFATTESFARLLSAGNRELLRVIHEQKPDSLEELAQLTGRATPNVSRTLKKMESVGLVRMEKGRGLRLVPKLVHDRVELVLPLIGPRRKGTRK
;
A
#
# COMPACT_ATOMS: atom_id res chain seq x y z
N MET A 1 -6.83 -6.63 14.41
CA MET A 1 -6.65 -7.03 13.01
C MET A 1 -7.35 -6.03 12.12
N THR A 2 -6.60 -5.36 11.26
CA THR A 2 -7.09 -4.31 10.35
C THR A 2 -6.66 -4.66 8.93
N THR A 3 -7.63 -4.69 8.01
CA THR A 3 -7.40 -5.09 6.63
C THR A 3 -7.33 -3.89 5.71
N LEU A 4 -6.24 -3.78 4.94
CA LEU A 4 -6.15 -2.85 3.81
C LEU A 4 -6.77 -3.48 2.57
N LYS A 5 -7.84 -2.89 2.05
CA LYS A 5 -8.45 -3.31 0.78
C LYS A 5 -7.84 -2.56 -0.40
N VAL A 6 -7.37 -3.34 -1.37
CA VAL A 6 -6.62 -2.85 -2.52
C VAL A 6 -7.30 -3.26 -3.81
N GLY A 7 -7.39 -2.34 -4.77
CA GLY A 7 -7.92 -2.57 -6.11
C GLY A 7 -6.86 -2.31 -7.17
N ILE A 8 -7.13 -2.77 -8.39
CA ILE A 8 -6.30 -2.46 -9.57
C ILE A 8 -7.13 -1.62 -10.53
N ALA A 9 -6.63 -0.44 -10.88
CA ALA A 9 -7.22 0.44 -11.88
C ALA A 9 -6.14 1.37 -12.44
N GLY A 10 -6.13 1.54 -13.76
CA GLY A 10 -5.20 2.45 -14.43
C GLY A 10 -5.50 3.93 -14.11
N PRO A 11 -4.56 4.85 -14.39
CA PRO A 11 -4.72 6.28 -14.11
C PRO A 11 -5.99 6.89 -14.72
N GLU A 12 -6.30 6.56 -15.98
CA GLU A 12 -7.50 7.03 -16.68
C GLU A 12 -8.79 6.54 -16.02
N GLU A 13 -8.81 5.28 -15.56
CA GLU A 13 -9.96 4.70 -14.88
C GLU A 13 -10.18 5.34 -13.51
N MET A 14 -9.11 5.58 -12.77
CA MET A 14 -9.18 6.29 -11.49
C MET A 14 -9.66 7.73 -11.67
N LYS A 15 -9.19 8.42 -12.71
CA LYS A 15 -9.68 9.76 -13.05
C LYS A 15 -11.17 9.74 -13.37
N ALA A 16 -11.62 8.80 -14.19
CA ALA A 16 -13.04 8.64 -14.52
C ALA A 16 -13.89 8.30 -13.28
N ARG A 17 -13.37 7.46 -12.37
CA ARG A 17 -14.04 7.12 -11.11
C ARG A 17 -14.20 8.34 -10.21
N THR A 18 -13.14 9.13 -10.05
CA THR A 18 -13.20 10.37 -9.27
C THR A 18 -14.24 11.34 -9.82
N LEU A 19 -14.34 11.47 -11.15
CA LEU A 19 -15.36 12.30 -11.79
C LEU A 19 -16.79 11.78 -11.53
N ARG A 20 -17.03 10.46 -11.65
CA ARG A 20 -18.35 9.88 -11.33
C ARG A 20 -18.75 10.08 -9.87
N ILE A 21 -17.79 9.95 -8.95
CA ILE A 21 -18.04 10.21 -7.52
C ILE A 21 -18.40 11.69 -7.30
N ALA A 22 -17.64 12.60 -7.90
CA ALA A 22 -17.93 14.04 -7.81
C ALA A 22 -19.30 14.40 -8.40
N ASN A 23 -19.73 13.71 -9.45
CA ASN A 23 -21.05 13.88 -10.07
C ASN A 23 -22.19 13.16 -9.33
N GLY A 24 -21.91 12.37 -8.29
CA GLY A 24 -22.90 11.57 -7.57
C GLY A 24 -23.38 10.31 -8.31
N GLU A 25 -22.77 9.96 -9.44
CA GLU A 25 -23.09 8.76 -10.23
C GLU A 25 -22.54 7.46 -9.60
N GLU A 26 -21.52 7.59 -8.73
CA GLU A 26 -20.92 6.47 -8.01
C GLU A 26 -20.70 6.87 -6.55
N THR A 27 -21.14 6.04 -5.59
CA THR A 27 -20.85 6.25 -4.17
C THR A 27 -19.96 5.13 -3.67
N PRO A 28 -18.78 5.42 -3.09
CA PRO A 28 -17.92 4.40 -2.49
C PRO A 28 -18.69 3.61 -1.43
N LYS A 29 -18.69 2.29 -1.56
CA LYS A 29 -19.40 1.40 -0.64
C LYS A 29 -18.49 0.91 0.49
N PRO A 30 -19.05 0.55 1.65
CA PRO A 30 -18.31 -0.19 2.66
C PRO A 30 -17.72 -1.47 2.05
N GLY A 31 -16.39 -1.58 2.10
CA GLY A 31 -15.66 -2.71 1.51
C GLY A 31 -15.08 -2.46 0.12
N ASP A 32 -15.28 -1.29 -0.48
CA ASP A 32 -14.54 -0.87 -1.67
C ASP A 32 -13.04 -0.69 -1.35
N PRO A 33 -12.15 -0.85 -2.35
CA PRO A 33 -10.74 -0.55 -2.17
C PRO A 33 -10.49 0.89 -1.73
N ALA A 34 -9.73 1.04 -0.65
CA ALA A 34 -9.23 2.32 -0.18
C ALA A 34 -8.00 2.77 -0.99
N VAL A 35 -7.23 1.81 -1.51
CA VAL A 35 -6.02 2.06 -2.30
C VAL A 35 -6.13 1.38 -3.65
N TRP A 36 -5.63 2.06 -4.69
CA TRP A 36 -5.65 1.59 -6.06
C TRP A 36 -4.23 1.53 -6.63
N PHE A 37 -3.85 0.39 -7.18
CA PHE A 37 -2.59 0.23 -7.91
C PHE A 37 -2.87 0.29 -9.41
N ALA A 38 -1.94 0.88 -10.17
CA ALA A 38 -2.06 0.91 -11.63
C ALA A 38 -2.07 -0.49 -12.25
N THR A 39 -1.30 -1.43 -11.68
CA THR A 39 -1.17 -2.79 -12.21
C THR A 39 -0.98 -3.83 -11.10
N THR A 40 -1.28 -5.10 -11.43
CA THR A 40 -1.07 -6.23 -10.50
C THR A 40 0.41 -6.45 -10.18
N GLU A 41 1.32 -6.19 -11.11
CA GLU A 41 2.76 -6.34 -10.93
C GLU A 41 3.29 -5.33 -9.93
N SER A 42 2.77 -4.10 -9.95
CA SER A 42 3.12 -3.07 -8.99
C SER A 42 2.68 -3.45 -7.57
N PHE A 43 1.48 -4.02 -7.44
CA PHE A 43 0.97 -4.59 -6.20
C PHE A 43 1.83 -5.77 -5.70
N ALA A 44 2.09 -6.74 -6.57
CA ALA A 44 2.89 -7.93 -6.25
C ALA A 44 4.33 -7.56 -5.83
N ARG A 45 4.93 -6.55 -6.48
CA ARG A 45 6.25 -6.04 -6.11
C ARG A 45 6.27 -5.43 -4.70
N LEU A 46 5.22 -4.69 -4.33
CA LEU A 46 5.11 -4.11 -3.00
C LEU A 46 5.02 -5.21 -1.92
N LEU A 47 4.27 -6.29 -2.20
CA LEU A 47 4.10 -7.44 -1.28
C LEU A 47 5.00 -8.64 -1.60
N SER A 48 6.15 -8.38 -2.22
CA SER A 48 7.17 -9.41 -2.47
C SER A 48 7.55 -10.14 -1.17
N ALA A 49 8.07 -11.37 -1.28
CA ALA A 49 8.46 -12.17 -0.11
C ALA A 49 9.39 -11.38 0.84
N GLY A 50 10.38 -10.69 0.29
CA GLY A 50 11.26 -9.84 1.08
C GLY A 50 10.53 -8.69 1.77
N ASN A 51 9.57 -8.04 1.11
CA ASN A 51 8.83 -6.94 1.73
C ASN A 51 7.85 -7.42 2.81
N ARG A 52 7.26 -8.60 2.65
CA ARG A 52 6.46 -9.23 3.72
C ARG A 52 7.31 -9.58 4.93
N GLU A 53 8.53 -10.04 4.72
CA GLU A 53 9.48 -10.28 5.80
C GLU A 53 9.87 -8.98 6.53
N LEU A 54 10.10 -7.88 5.79
CA LEU A 54 10.33 -6.56 6.37
C LEU A 54 9.16 -6.13 7.28
N LEU A 55 7.92 -6.30 6.83
CA LEU A 55 6.71 -5.97 7.61
C LEU A 55 6.57 -6.85 8.85
N ARG A 56 6.93 -8.14 8.75
CA ARG A 56 6.95 -9.08 9.87
C ARG A 56 7.93 -8.62 10.95
N VAL A 57 9.16 -8.26 10.58
CA VAL A 57 10.17 -7.72 11.50
C VAL A 57 9.69 -6.43 12.17
N ILE A 58 9.06 -5.52 11.43
CA ILE A 58 8.48 -4.29 12.00
C ILE A 58 7.43 -4.61 13.08
N HIS A 59 6.58 -5.61 12.83
CA HIS A 59 5.53 -6.00 13.78
C HIS A 59 6.10 -6.69 15.03
N GLU A 60 7.00 -7.66 14.84
CA GLU A 60 7.54 -8.50 15.92
C GLU A 60 8.56 -7.75 16.77
N GLN A 61 9.53 -7.09 16.13
CA GLN A 61 10.68 -6.51 16.82
C GLN A 61 10.51 -5.03 17.15
N LYS A 62 9.55 -4.34 16.51
CA LYS A 62 9.21 -2.94 16.78
C LYS A 62 10.45 -2.02 16.83
N PRO A 63 11.28 -2.01 15.77
CA PRO A 63 12.52 -1.25 15.75
C PRO A 63 12.27 0.24 16.04
N ASP A 64 13.21 0.86 16.74
CA ASP A 64 13.20 2.27 17.16
C ASP A 64 13.82 3.20 16.10
N SER A 65 14.27 2.66 14.97
CA SER A 65 14.82 3.45 13.85
C SER A 65 14.84 2.70 12.52
N LEU A 66 15.06 3.44 11.43
CA LEU A 66 15.31 2.88 10.10
C LEU A 66 16.64 2.11 10.04
N GLU A 67 17.65 2.60 10.74
CA GLU A 67 18.97 2.00 10.83
C GLU A 67 18.92 0.63 11.52
N GLU A 68 18.18 0.54 12.62
CA GLU A 68 17.98 -0.72 13.32
C GLU A 68 17.19 -1.72 12.47
N LEU A 69 16.12 -1.29 11.82
CA LEU A 69 15.37 -2.15 10.90
C LEU A 69 16.24 -2.65 9.74
N ALA A 70 17.12 -1.81 9.21
CA ALA A 70 18.08 -2.17 8.18
C ALA A 70 19.06 -3.24 8.67
N GLN A 71 19.57 -3.12 9.90
CA GLN A 71 20.42 -4.13 10.53
C GLN A 71 19.67 -5.46 10.75
N LEU A 72 18.47 -5.41 11.33
CA LEU A 72 17.65 -6.61 11.60
C LEU A 72 17.28 -7.38 10.32
N THR A 73 17.12 -6.68 9.21
CA THR A 73 16.76 -7.30 7.92
C THR A 73 17.95 -7.56 7.01
N GLY A 74 19.17 -7.19 7.39
CA GLY A 74 20.37 -7.29 6.56
C GLY A 74 20.29 -6.46 5.28
N ARG A 75 19.53 -5.37 5.28
CA ARG A 75 19.31 -4.52 4.10
C ARG A 75 20.03 -3.18 4.24
N ALA A 76 20.41 -2.60 3.11
CA ALA A 76 20.89 -1.22 3.10
C ALA A 76 19.77 -0.23 3.51
N THR A 77 20.07 0.70 4.42
CA THR A 77 19.12 1.71 4.92
C THR A 77 18.40 2.50 3.80
N PRO A 78 19.06 2.92 2.71
CA PRO A 78 18.36 3.58 1.60
C PRO A 78 17.29 2.70 0.93
N ASN A 79 17.49 1.38 0.87
CA ASN A 79 16.51 0.45 0.32
C ASN A 79 15.30 0.29 1.24
N VAL A 80 15.54 0.19 2.55
CA VAL A 80 14.47 0.14 3.56
C VAL A 80 13.65 1.42 3.51
N SER A 81 14.30 2.58 3.54
CA SER A 81 13.63 3.89 3.47
C SER A 81 12.74 4.03 2.23
N ARG A 82 13.27 3.71 1.04
CA ARG A 82 12.47 3.75 -0.21
C ARG A 82 11.27 2.81 -0.19
N THR A 83 11.43 1.63 0.40
CA THR A 83 10.35 0.64 0.52
C THR A 83 9.27 1.12 1.47
N LEU A 84 9.67 1.64 2.63
CA LEU A 84 8.74 2.16 3.64
C LEU A 84 7.99 3.39 3.14
N LYS A 85 8.63 4.32 2.43
CA LYS A 85 7.94 5.45 1.79
C LYS A 85 6.83 4.99 0.85
N LYS A 86 7.05 3.93 0.08
CA LYS A 86 6.00 3.36 -0.79
C LYS A 86 4.88 2.73 0.03
N MET A 87 5.22 1.96 1.07
CA MET A 87 4.23 1.36 1.97
C MET A 87 3.42 2.40 2.75
N GLU A 88 4.05 3.52 3.11
CA GLU A 88 3.40 4.66 3.75
C GLU A 88 2.45 5.38 2.81
N SER A 89 2.83 5.58 1.53
CA SER A 89 1.95 6.20 0.54
C SER A 89 0.65 5.43 0.29
N VAL A 90 0.63 4.13 0.61
CA VAL A 90 -0.57 3.28 0.53
C VAL A 90 -1.17 2.97 1.90
N GLY A 91 -0.69 3.60 2.96
CA GLY A 91 -1.20 3.44 4.32
C GLY A 91 -0.93 2.09 4.98
N LEU A 92 -0.05 1.25 4.43
CA LEU A 92 0.30 -0.04 5.03
C LEU A 92 1.20 0.12 6.26
N VAL A 93 2.06 1.14 6.22
CA VAL A 93 2.97 1.54 7.30
C VAL A 93 2.76 3.02 7.58
N ARG A 94 3.07 3.47 8.80
CA ARG A 94 3.21 4.90 9.13
C ARG A 94 4.58 5.15 9.72
N MET A 95 5.18 6.29 9.40
CA MET A 95 6.42 6.73 10.04
C MET A 95 6.09 7.66 11.21
N GLU A 96 6.62 7.35 12.39
CA GLU A 96 6.49 8.17 13.60
C GLU A 96 7.82 8.83 13.97
N LYS A 97 7.77 9.96 14.66
CA LYS A 97 8.97 10.55 15.27
C LYS A 97 9.37 9.73 16.48
N GLY A 98 10.57 9.17 16.44
CA GLY A 98 11.20 8.49 17.57
C GLY A 98 11.96 9.46 18.47
N ARG A 99 12.89 8.92 19.28
CA ARG A 99 13.79 9.77 20.09
C ARG A 99 14.71 10.58 19.16
N GLY A 100 14.71 11.91 19.35
CA GLY A 100 15.51 12.83 18.54
C GLY A 100 15.00 12.96 17.10
N LEU A 101 15.89 12.82 16.11
CA LEU A 101 15.59 12.91 14.67
C LEU A 101 15.26 11.55 14.02
N ARG A 102 15.10 10.48 14.81
CA ARG A 102 14.87 9.13 14.29
C ARG A 102 13.44 8.96 13.81
N LEU A 103 13.28 8.18 12.73
CA LEU A 103 11.98 7.78 12.21
C LEU A 103 11.71 6.32 12.54
N VAL A 104 10.56 6.07 13.15
CA VAL A 104 10.13 4.75 13.63
C VAL A 104 9.02 4.24 12.72
N PRO A 105 9.21 3.12 12.00
CA PRO A 105 8.15 2.53 11.20
C PRO A 105 7.17 1.75 12.08
N LYS A 106 5.87 1.95 11.87
CA LYS A 106 4.80 1.16 12.51
C LYS A 106 3.86 0.56 11.47
N LEU A 107 3.53 -0.73 11.65
CA LEU A 107 2.56 -1.41 10.80
C LEU A 107 1.14 -0.92 11.13
N VAL A 108 0.39 -0.47 10.11
CA VAL A 108 -0.98 0.03 10.27
C VAL A 108 -2.02 -1.07 10.01
N HIS A 109 -1.75 -1.91 9.01
CA HIS A 109 -2.60 -3.02 8.62
C HIS A 109 -1.83 -4.34 8.65
N ASP A 110 -2.39 -5.35 9.32
CA ASP A 110 -1.80 -6.69 9.44
C ASP A 110 -2.31 -7.65 8.35
N ARG A 111 -3.28 -7.21 7.55
CA ARG A 111 -3.82 -7.96 6.41
C ARG A 111 -4.00 -7.07 5.19
N VAL A 112 -3.79 -7.65 4.01
CA VAL A 112 -4.12 -7.03 2.72
C VAL A 112 -5.07 -7.93 1.95
N GLU A 113 -6.11 -7.35 1.37
CA GLU A 113 -7.09 -8.02 0.51
C GLU A 113 -7.08 -7.37 -0.87
N LEU A 114 -6.79 -8.16 -1.91
CA LEU A 114 -6.89 -7.71 -3.29
C LEU A 114 -8.31 -7.94 -3.81
N VAL A 115 -9.04 -6.86 -4.04
CA VAL A 115 -10.37 -6.87 -4.66
C VAL A 115 -10.19 -6.64 -6.15
N LEU A 116 -10.19 -7.74 -6.91
CA LEU A 116 -10.01 -7.72 -8.37
C LEU A 116 -11.09 -8.58 -9.05
N PRO A 117 -12.17 -7.96 -9.55
CA PRO A 117 -13.19 -8.69 -10.31
C PRO A 117 -12.59 -9.26 -11.60
N LEU A 118 -12.63 -10.58 -11.76
CA LEU A 118 -12.18 -11.26 -13.00
C LEU A 118 -13.27 -11.26 -14.08
N ILE A 119 -14.52 -11.16 -13.65
CA ILE A 119 -15.70 -11.16 -14.51
C ILE A 119 -16.56 -9.98 -14.08
N GLY A 120 -16.90 -9.12 -15.04
CA GLY A 120 -17.63 -7.88 -14.82
C GLY A 120 -17.69 -7.12 -16.15
N PRO A 121 -18.54 -6.08 -16.27
CA PRO A 121 -18.66 -5.35 -17.52
C PRO A 121 -17.26 -4.89 -17.91
N ARG A 122 -16.86 -5.25 -19.13
CA ARG A 122 -15.63 -4.79 -19.77
C ARG A 122 -15.73 -3.27 -19.81
N ARG A 123 -15.33 -2.61 -18.73
CA ARG A 123 -15.52 -1.17 -18.52
C ARG A 123 -14.67 -0.50 -19.58
N LYS A 124 -15.36 0.10 -20.55
CA LYS A 124 -14.80 0.61 -21.79
C LYS A 124 -13.52 1.37 -21.46
N GLY A 125 -12.37 0.73 -21.71
CA GLY A 125 -11.15 1.46 -21.95
C GLY A 125 -11.50 2.46 -23.03
N THR A 126 -11.34 3.74 -22.71
CA THR A 126 -11.49 4.85 -23.65
C THR A 126 -10.59 4.56 -24.84
N ARG A 127 -11.16 3.94 -25.88
CA ARG A 127 -10.62 4.02 -27.23
C ARG A 127 -10.85 5.45 -27.67
N LYS A 128 -9.82 6.28 -27.62
CA LYS A 128 -9.05 6.72 -28.79
C LYS A 128 -8.06 7.80 -28.37
#